data_AF-A0A0F9GXS5-F1
#
_entry.id   AF-A0A0F9GXS5-F1
#
_cell.length_a   1.000
_cell.length_b   1.000
_cell.length_c   1.000
_cell.angle_alpha   90.00
_cell.angle_beta   90.00
_cell.angle_gamma   90.00
#
_symmetry.space_group_name_H-M   'P 1'
#
loop_
_entity.id
_entity.type
_entity.pdbx_description
1 polymer ?
#
loop_
_entity_poly.entity_id
_entity_poly.type
_entity_poly.pdbx_seq_one_letter_code
_entity_poly.pdbx_strand_id
1 'polypeptide(L)'
;MEKIKPDQKKVLKEIFKQYLDLGATLKILGVLIASLIICGLFYWDYSEYGFKYFDFMFTYEDGPAWIWIVAGFVIYSIIGIFGGIIISIIIANIITKRSVREILPKYSKNSLSKQKSLLKQNEMRSSLPEIWYLKEDNKIQRLKKEKLEKERKRLEVEKRGMEKRYKRERPIIEKLIQEMKFSEAILKLKDIKNASKKYNLSEINSWVNKKLDKLERKKLKIEKIDRVKKAVLELGIKFARLQIAEISEVCGIDDVQLIVDTVNNMIENKEIYAQYFSSTKSVAFDQQTNIDEIDKLMSTYKDWEDKKVGKK
;
A
#
# COMPACT_ATOMS: atom_id res chain seq x y z
N MET A 1 2.16 36.11 11.19
CA MET A 1 1.15 35.34 10.43
C MET A 1 -0.11 36.17 10.30
N GLU A 2 -0.32 36.84 9.16
CA GLU A 2 -1.51 37.64 8.90
C GLU A 2 -2.76 36.76 8.85
N LYS A 3 -3.82 37.20 9.54
CA LYS A 3 -5.10 36.49 9.58
C LYS A 3 -5.85 36.74 8.26
N ILE A 4 -6.05 35.67 7.49
CA ILE A 4 -6.89 35.67 6.28
C ILE A 4 -8.27 36.26 6.62
N LYS A 5 -8.66 37.33 5.93
CA LYS A 5 -9.93 38.03 6.17
C LYS A 5 -11.11 37.08 5.88
N PRO A 6 -12.24 37.18 6.62
CA PRO A 6 -13.40 36.29 6.44
C PRO A 6 -13.88 36.22 4.98
N ASP A 7 -13.71 37.30 4.23
CA ASP A 7 -14.08 37.41 2.82
C ASP A 7 -13.15 36.62 1.89
N GLN A 8 -11.84 36.58 2.21
CA GLN A 8 -10.87 35.75 1.50
C GLN A 8 -11.15 34.26 1.77
N LYS A 9 -11.61 33.90 2.98
CA LYS A 9 -12.07 32.53 3.28
C LYS A 9 -13.27 32.11 2.42
N LYS A 10 -14.21 33.01 2.13
CA LYS A 10 -15.38 32.70 1.28
C LYS A 10 -14.98 32.51 -0.18
N VAL A 11 -14.07 33.33 -0.70
CA VAL A 11 -13.48 33.17 -2.05
C VAL A 11 -12.65 31.89 -2.14
N LEU A 12 -11.80 31.61 -1.14
CA LEU A 12 -11.06 30.35 -1.04
C LEU A 12 -11.99 29.14 -0.98
N LYS A 13 -13.15 29.24 -0.33
CA LYS A 13 -14.13 28.15 -0.25
C LYS A 13 -14.86 27.91 -1.58
N GLU A 14 -15.14 28.96 -2.37
CA GLU A 14 -15.68 28.84 -3.73
C GLU A 14 -14.63 28.30 -4.72
N ILE A 15 -13.39 28.78 -4.63
CA ILE A 15 -12.25 28.21 -5.38
C ILE A 15 -12.02 26.75 -4.98
N PHE A 16 -12.09 26.41 -3.69
CA PHE A 16 -12.02 25.02 -3.23
C PHE A 16 -13.20 24.18 -3.71
N LYS A 17 -14.40 24.76 -3.87
CA LYS A 17 -15.58 24.05 -4.39
C LYS A 17 -15.43 23.77 -5.88
N GLN A 18 -14.86 24.70 -6.65
CA GLN A 18 -14.46 24.46 -8.05
C GLN A 18 -13.29 23.47 -8.15
N TYR A 19 -12.34 23.51 -7.21
CA TYR A 19 -11.30 22.50 -7.09
C TYR A 19 -11.83 21.15 -6.57
N LEU A 20 -12.96 21.09 -5.86
CA LEU A 20 -13.63 19.84 -5.51
C LEU A 20 -14.45 19.28 -6.68
N ASP A 21 -14.83 20.14 -7.62
CA ASP A 21 -15.27 19.74 -8.96
C ASP A 21 -14.12 19.20 -9.82
N LEU A 22 -12.87 19.14 -9.30
CA LEU A 22 -11.87 18.15 -9.76
C LEU A 22 -12.42 16.72 -9.65
N GLY A 23 -13.56 16.47 -9.01
CA GLY A 23 -14.30 15.21 -9.20
C GLY A 23 -14.49 14.87 -10.69
N ALA A 24 -14.63 15.86 -11.59
CA ALA A 24 -14.69 15.63 -13.03
C ALA A 24 -13.32 15.28 -13.64
N THR A 25 -12.23 15.95 -13.24
CA THR A 25 -10.87 15.61 -13.71
C THR A 25 -10.33 14.32 -13.09
N LEU A 26 -10.72 13.99 -11.86
CA LEU A 26 -10.48 12.69 -11.21
C LEU A 26 -11.30 11.58 -11.86
N LYS A 27 -12.51 11.87 -12.36
CA LYS A 27 -13.27 10.93 -13.19
C LYS A 27 -12.57 10.71 -14.54
N ILE A 28 -12.07 11.75 -15.20
CA ILE A 28 -11.28 11.62 -16.44
C ILE A 28 -9.97 10.86 -16.18
N LEU A 29 -9.27 11.16 -15.09
CA LEU A 29 -8.07 10.43 -14.68
C LEU A 29 -8.39 8.98 -14.33
N GLY A 30 -9.52 8.72 -13.69
CA GLY A 30 -10.02 7.37 -13.39
C GLY A 30 -10.35 6.58 -14.66
N VAL A 31 -10.94 7.22 -15.68
CA VAL A 31 -11.18 6.61 -17.00
C VAL A 31 -9.87 6.33 -17.73
N LEU A 32 -8.88 7.23 -17.65
CA LEU A 32 -7.55 7.01 -18.23
C LEU A 32 -6.80 5.87 -17.53
N ILE A 33 -6.84 5.80 -16.20
CA ILE A 33 -6.24 4.71 -15.42
C ILE A 33 -6.95 3.39 -15.73
N ALA A 34 -8.29 3.38 -15.80
CA ALA A 34 -9.05 2.20 -16.18
C ALA A 34 -8.71 1.74 -17.60
N SER A 35 -8.54 2.66 -18.55
CA SER A 35 -8.10 2.36 -19.91
C SER A 35 -6.67 1.78 -19.93
N LEU A 36 -5.75 2.32 -19.13
CA LEU A 36 -4.39 1.79 -19.02
C LEU A 36 -4.36 0.40 -18.36
N ILE A 37 -5.21 0.15 -17.37
CA ILE A 37 -5.36 -1.16 -16.74
C ILE A 37 -5.95 -2.16 -17.75
N ILE A 38 -6.98 -1.77 -18.50
CA ILE A 38 -7.56 -2.62 -19.56
C ILE A 38 -6.51 -2.92 -20.63
N CYS A 39 -5.78 -1.91 -21.12
CA CYS A 39 -4.67 -2.13 -22.06
C CYS A 39 -3.57 -3.03 -21.48
N GLY A 40 -3.24 -2.89 -20.20
CA GLY A 40 -2.27 -3.75 -19.51
C GLY A 40 -2.76 -5.19 -19.32
N LEU A 41 -4.05 -5.40 -19.07
CA LEU A 41 -4.66 -6.73 -18.99
C LEU A 41 -4.72 -7.42 -20.36
N PHE A 42 -5.07 -6.68 -21.42
CA PHE A 42 -4.93 -7.19 -22.79
C PHE A 42 -3.46 -7.49 -23.12
N TYR A 43 -2.52 -6.65 -22.66
CA TYR A 43 -1.09 -6.92 -22.84
C TYR A 43 -0.62 -8.16 -22.06
N TRP A 44 -1.21 -8.43 -20.90
CA TRP A 44 -0.92 -9.61 -20.09
C TRP A 44 -1.45 -10.90 -20.73
N ASP A 45 -2.69 -10.91 -21.21
CA ASP A 45 -3.25 -12.02 -21.99
C ASP A 45 -2.48 -12.25 -23.29
N TYR A 46 -2.05 -11.18 -23.96
CA TYR A 46 -1.16 -11.27 -25.12
C TYR A 46 0.25 -11.69 -24.75
N SER A 47 0.72 -11.53 -23.51
CA SER A 47 2.06 -11.95 -23.10
C SER A 47 2.15 -13.46 -22.90
N GLU A 48 1.06 -14.11 -22.47
CA GLU A 48 1.03 -15.57 -22.29
C GLU A 48 0.97 -16.32 -23.64
N TYR A 49 0.28 -15.76 -24.64
CA TYR A 49 0.34 -16.23 -26.03
C TYR A 49 1.57 -15.71 -26.79
N GLY A 50 2.03 -14.51 -26.45
CA GLY A 50 3.13 -13.81 -27.08
C GLY A 50 4.47 -14.46 -26.76
N PHE A 51 4.69 -14.96 -25.54
CA PHE A 51 5.92 -15.68 -25.17
C PHE A 51 6.14 -16.94 -26.02
N LYS A 52 5.07 -17.69 -26.34
CA LYS A 52 5.18 -18.85 -27.24
C LYS A 52 5.51 -18.45 -28.69
N TYR A 53 5.04 -17.30 -29.15
CA TYR A 53 5.41 -16.74 -30.46
C TYR A 53 6.80 -16.07 -30.44
N PHE A 54 7.26 -15.60 -29.27
CA PHE A 54 8.55 -14.95 -29.10
C PHE A 54 9.69 -15.98 -29.18
N ASP A 55 9.55 -17.15 -28.55
CA ASP A 55 10.49 -18.27 -28.71
C ASP A 55 10.51 -18.78 -30.16
N PHE A 56 9.36 -18.80 -30.85
CA PHE A 56 9.27 -19.21 -32.25
C PHE A 56 9.94 -18.21 -33.21
N MET A 57 9.92 -16.90 -32.90
CA MET A 57 10.53 -15.86 -33.73
C MET A 57 12.06 -15.79 -33.61
N PHE A 58 12.66 -16.28 -32.52
CA PHE A 58 14.13 -16.29 -32.37
C PHE A 58 14.82 -17.46 -33.09
N THR A 59 14.06 -18.43 -33.61
CA THR A 59 14.61 -19.60 -34.32
C THR A 59 14.67 -19.45 -35.84
N TYR A 60 14.18 -18.35 -36.43
CA TYR A 60 14.24 -18.12 -37.87
C TYR A 60 15.46 -17.26 -38.25
N GLU A 61 16.33 -17.76 -39.12
CA GLU A 61 17.58 -17.13 -39.60
C GLU A 61 17.39 -15.83 -40.42
N ASP A 62 16.16 -15.38 -40.64
CA ASP A 62 15.85 -14.22 -41.48
C ASP A 62 15.91 -12.88 -40.72
N GLY A 63 17.13 -12.45 -40.36
CA GLY A 63 17.55 -11.04 -40.25
C GLY A 63 16.78 -10.06 -39.32
N PRO A 64 17.22 -8.78 -39.26
CA PRO A 64 16.77 -7.79 -38.27
C PRO A 64 15.36 -7.20 -38.49
N ALA A 65 14.49 -7.86 -39.25
CA ALA A 65 13.16 -7.35 -39.60
C ALA A 65 12.24 -7.15 -38.37
N TRP A 66 12.36 -8.02 -37.36
CA TRP A 66 11.58 -7.93 -36.12
C TRP A 66 11.91 -6.67 -35.30
N ILE A 67 13.14 -6.15 -35.39
CA ILE A 67 13.56 -4.92 -34.70
C ILE A 67 12.73 -3.74 -35.20
N TRP A 68 12.42 -3.69 -36.49
CA TRP A 68 11.61 -2.63 -37.09
C TRP A 68 10.13 -2.71 -36.67
N ILE A 69 9.60 -3.92 -36.50
CA ILE A 69 8.22 -4.12 -36.02
C ILE A 69 8.10 -3.66 -34.56
N VAL A 70 9.04 -4.07 -33.70
CA VAL A 70 9.07 -3.64 -32.29
C VAL A 70 9.28 -2.14 -32.19
N ALA A 71 10.22 -1.57 -32.95
CA ALA A 71 10.45 -0.12 -32.98
C ALA A 71 9.21 0.65 -33.45
N GLY A 72 8.51 0.17 -34.48
CA GLY A 72 7.25 0.75 -34.94
C GLY A 72 6.17 0.77 -33.86
N PHE A 73 6.03 -0.33 -33.10
CA PHE A 73 5.05 -0.43 -32.02
C PHE A 73 5.36 0.53 -30.86
N VAL A 74 6.64 0.67 -30.49
CA VAL A 74 7.10 1.60 -29.46
C VAL A 74 6.86 3.05 -29.89
N ILE A 75 7.22 3.40 -31.12
CA ILE A 75 7.01 4.76 -31.67
C ILE A 75 5.51 5.09 -31.72
N TYR A 76 4.67 4.17 -32.19
CA TYR A 76 3.22 4.38 -32.25
C TYR A 76 2.60 4.60 -30.85
N SER A 77 3.04 3.82 -29.86
CA SER A 77 2.59 3.96 -28.46
C SER A 77 3.01 5.30 -27.87
N ILE A 78 4.23 5.77 -28.14
CA ILE A 78 4.70 7.09 -27.71
C ILE A 78 3.86 8.20 -28.34
N ILE A 79 3.63 8.16 -29.65
CA ILE A 79 2.82 9.17 -30.37
C ILE A 79 1.39 9.20 -29.80
N GLY A 80 0.78 8.04 -29.52
CA GLY A 80 -0.55 7.95 -28.92
C GLY A 80 -0.64 8.63 -27.54
N ILE A 81 0.35 8.39 -26.67
CA ILE A 81 0.41 9.00 -25.33
C ILE A 81 0.55 10.53 -25.44
N PHE A 82 1.50 11.02 -26.24
CA PHE A 82 1.72 12.45 -26.39
C PHE A 82 0.54 13.16 -27.06
N GLY A 83 -0.08 12.54 -28.07
CA GLY A 83 -1.30 13.05 -28.71
C GLY A 83 -2.46 13.19 -27.72
N GLY A 84 -2.68 12.17 -26.87
CA GLY A 84 -3.70 12.21 -25.83
C GLY A 84 -3.49 13.33 -24.80
N ILE A 85 -2.25 13.58 -24.40
CA ILE A 85 -1.89 14.67 -23.48
C ILE A 85 -2.19 16.04 -24.12
N ILE A 86 -1.78 16.26 -25.37
CA ILE A 86 -2.00 17.53 -26.08
C ILE A 86 -3.49 17.83 -26.23
N ILE A 87 -4.29 16.84 -26.66
CA ILE A 87 -5.75 17.00 -26.80
C ILE A 87 -6.39 17.33 -25.45
N SER A 88 -5.96 16.67 -24.38
CA SER A 88 -6.47 16.92 -23.02
C SER A 88 -6.18 18.36 -22.55
N ILE A 89 -4.99 18.88 -22.84
CA ILE A 89 -4.61 20.26 -22.53
C ILE A 89 -5.49 21.26 -23.30
N ILE A 90 -5.72 21.02 -24.59
CA ILE A 90 -6.56 21.90 -25.43
C ILE A 90 -7.99 21.95 -24.88
N ILE A 91 -8.59 20.80 -24.58
CA ILE A 91 -9.95 20.71 -24.02
C ILE A 91 -10.04 21.43 -22.67
N ALA A 92 -9.06 21.21 -21.78
CA ALA A 92 -9.01 21.90 -20.49
C ALA A 92 -8.94 23.42 -20.67
N ASN A 93 -8.15 23.91 -21.62
CA ASN A 93 -8.00 25.35 -21.87
C ASN A 93 -9.30 25.98 -22.42
N ILE A 94 -10.04 25.26 -23.28
CA ILE A 94 -11.35 25.69 -23.79
C ILE A 94 -12.38 25.77 -22.66
N ILE A 95 -12.46 24.75 -21.81
CA ILE A 95 -13.40 24.72 -20.66
C ILE A 95 -13.08 25.86 -19.68
N THR A 96 -11.79 26.10 -19.42
CA THR A 96 -11.35 27.17 -18.53
C THR A 96 -11.73 28.54 -19.10
N LYS A 97 -11.52 28.78 -20.41
CA LYS A 97 -11.93 30.05 -21.05
C LYS A 97 -13.44 30.26 -21.02
N ARG A 98 -14.24 29.21 -21.20
CA ARG A 98 -15.72 29.31 -21.20
C ARG A 98 -16.27 29.60 -19.80
N SER A 99 -15.79 28.88 -18.78
CA SER A 99 -16.19 29.12 -17.38
C SER A 99 -15.81 30.51 -16.90
N VAL A 100 -14.60 30.99 -17.24
CA VAL A 100 -14.15 32.35 -16.89
C VAL A 100 -15.04 33.41 -17.55
N ARG A 101 -15.44 33.23 -18.82
CA ARG A 101 -16.29 34.18 -19.55
C ARG A 101 -17.71 34.27 -18.97
N GLU A 102 -18.27 33.17 -18.46
CA GLU A 102 -19.60 33.16 -17.84
C GLU A 102 -19.60 33.67 -16.39
N ILE A 103 -18.51 33.47 -15.64
CA ILE A 103 -18.41 33.84 -14.23
C ILE A 103 -18.04 35.32 -14.04
N LEU A 104 -17.19 35.89 -14.91
CA LEU A 104 -16.73 37.28 -14.80
C LEU A 104 -17.85 38.32 -14.64
N PRO A 105 -18.93 38.33 -15.45
CA PRO A 105 -19.97 39.36 -15.34
C PRO A 105 -20.83 39.21 -14.07
N LYS A 106 -20.99 37.98 -13.54
CA LYS A 106 -21.68 37.74 -12.26
C LYS A 106 -20.85 38.17 -11.06
N TYR A 107 -19.53 37.96 -11.11
CA TYR A 107 -18.62 38.42 -10.05
C TYR A 107 -18.44 39.94 -10.03
N SER A 108 -18.40 40.59 -11.20
CA SER A 108 -18.29 42.05 -11.31
C SER A 108 -19.46 42.80 -10.63
N LYS A 109 -20.71 42.34 -10.83
CA LYS A 109 -21.88 42.97 -10.18
C LYS A 109 -21.94 42.73 -8.66
N ASN A 110 -21.55 41.53 -8.19
CA ASN A 110 -21.54 41.20 -6.76
C ASN A 110 -20.33 41.75 -6.00
N SER A 111 -19.18 41.94 -6.66
CA SER A 111 -18.00 42.55 -6.05
C SER A 111 -18.19 44.04 -5.86
N LEU A 112 -18.88 44.74 -6.79
CA LEU A 112 -19.14 46.17 -6.69
C LEU A 112 -20.12 46.51 -5.55
N SER A 113 -21.20 45.72 -5.40
CA SER A 113 -22.16 45.89 -4.29
C SER A 113 -21.52 45.55 -2.95
N LYS A 114 -20.64 44.53 -2.91
CA LYS A 114 -19.89 44.14 -1.71
C LYS A 114 -18.77 45.12 -1.37
N GLN A 115 -18.10 45.72 -2.35
CA GLN A 115 -17.13 46.80 -2.13
C GLN A 115 -17.83 48.04 -1.57
N LYS A 116 -19.01 48.41 -2.09
CA LYS A 116 -19.81 49.50 -1.53
C LYS A 116 -20.27 49.21 -0.09
N SER A 117 -20.64 47.98 0.24
CA SER A 117 -21.01 47.63 1.63
C SER A 117 -19.81 47.55 2.58
N LEU A 118 -18.64 47.10 2.12
CA LEU A 118 -17.39 47.12 2.87
C LEU A 118 -16.85 48.55 3.05
N LEU A 119 -17.00 49.41 2.05
CA LEU A 119 -16.65 50.83 2.14
C LEU A 119 -17.55 51.52 3.16
N LYS A 120 -18.87 51.30 3.09
CA LYS A 120 -19.83 51.82 4.06
C LYS A 120 -19.61 51.27 5.48
N GLN A 121 -19.20 50.00 5.62
CA GLN A 121 -18.76 49.44 6.90
C GLN A 121 -17.44 50.06 7.38
N ASN A 122 -16.49 50.35 6.50
CA ASN A 122 -15.23 50.97 6.87
C ASN A 122 -15.42 52.46 7.24
N GLU A 123 -16.34 53.16 6.58
CA GLU A 123 -16.74 54.54 6.93
C GLU A 123 -17.48 54.59 8.27
N MET A 124 -18.44 53.68 8.50
CA MET A 124 -19.04 53.47 9.82
C MET A 124 -18.01 53.03 10.86
N ARG A 125 -16.91 52.42 10.43
CA ARG A 125 -15.84 52.05 11.33
C ARG A 125 -14.95 53.24 11.70
N SER A 126 -14.64 54.11 10.76
CA SER A 126 -13.83 55.32 11.02
C SER A 126 -14.54 56.35 11.93
N SER A 127 -15.86 56.28 12.08
CA SER A 127 -16.63 57.18 12.96
C SER A 127 -16.80 56.67 14.40
N LEU A 128 -16.35 55.45 14.71
CA LEU A 128 -16.37 54.90 16.06
C LEU A 128 -15.12 55.34 16.84
N PRO A 129 -15.22 55.75 18.11
CA PRO A 129 -14.07 56.12 18.92
C PRO A 129 -13.04 54.99 18.98
N GLU A 130 -11.76 55.33 18.80
CA GLU A 130 -10.62 54.39 18.75
C GLU A 130 -10.59 53.40 19.94
N ILE A 131 -11.10 53.84 21.10
CA ILE A 131 -11.26 53.06 22.34
C ILE A 131 -12.18 51.83 22.14
N TRP A 132 -13.21 51.93 21.31
CA TRP A 132 -14.16 50.84 21.08
C TRP A 132 -13.52 49.67 20.32
N TYR A 133 -12.63 49.97 19.36
CA TYR A 133 -11.88 48.97 18.60
C TYR A 133 -10.93 48.17 19.47
N LEU A 134 -10.16 48.86 20.31
CA LEU A 134 -9.23 48.22 21.23
C LEU A 134 -9.96 47.26 22.18
N LYS A 135 -11.19 47.60 22.61
CA LYS A 135 -12.01 46.75 23.46
C LYS A 135 -12.49 45.48 22.74
N GLU A 136 -12.97 45.60 21.51
CA GLU A 136 -13.49 44.45 20.74
C GLU A 136 -12.36 43.52 20.28
N ASP A 137 -11.20 44.06 19.88
CA ASP A 137 -10.03 43.26 19.53
C ASP A 137 -9.50 42.46 20.72
N ASN A 138 -9.46 43.08 21.90
CA ASN A 138 -9.09 42.38 23.14
C ASN A 138 -10.06 41.23 23.46
N LYS A 139 -11.36 41.43 23.26
CA LYS A 139 -12.37 40.38 23.43
C LYS A 139 -12.18 39.23 22.42
N ILE A 140 -11.92 39.55 21.15
CA ILE A 140 -11.65 38.54 20.10
C ILE A 140 -10.37 37.75 20.43
N GLN A 141 -9.32 38.40 20.94
CA GLN A 141 -8.09 37.73 21.35
C GLN A 141 -8.32 36.80 22.55
N ARG A 142 -9.08 37.22 23.56
CA ARG A 142 -9.47 36.38 24.70
C ARG A 142 -10.24 35.13 24.25
N LEU A 143 -11.26 35.29 23.41
CA LEU A 143 -12.03 34.18 22.87
C LEU A 143 -11.19 33.20 22.04
N LYS A 144 -10.20 33.70 21.29
CA LYS A 144 -9.25 32.84 20.55
C LYS A 144 -8.35 32.04 21.48
N LYS A 145 -7.82 32.68 22.53
CA LYS A 145 -7.01 32.01 23.56
C LYS A 145 -7.82 30.93 24.29
N GLU A 146 -9.05 31.25 24.68
CA GLU A 146 -9.95 30.30 25.37
C GLU A 146 -10.31 29.09 24.48
N LYS A 147 -10.61 29.32 23.20
CA LYS A 147 -10.85 28.22 22.25
C LYS A 147 -9.63 27.33 22.08
N LEU A 148 -8.45 27.93 21.92
CA LEU A 148 -7.18 27.20 21.80
C LEU A 148 -6.89 26.39 23.08
N GLU A 149 -7.14 26.97 24.26
CA GLU A 149 -6.94 26.29 25.54
C GLU A 149 -7.93 25.11 25.73
N LYS A 150 -9.19 25.29 25.36
CA LYS A 150 -10.20 24.21 25.34
C LYS A 150 -9.78 23.07 24.42
N GLU A 151 -9.26 23.39 23.23
CA GLU A 151 -8.76 22.40 22.28
C GLU A 151 -7.52 21.66 22.81
N ARG A 152 -6.57 22.38 23.43
CA ARG A 152 -5.42 21.78 24.10
C ARG A 152 -5.83 20.80 25.20
N LYS A 153 -6.77 21.18 26.07
CA LYS A 153 -7.29 20.31 27.14
C LYS A 153 -7.97 19.06 26.57
N ARG A 154 -8.75 19.19 25.49
CA ARG A 154 -9.34 18.04 24.78
C ARG A 154 -8.29 17.09 24.23
N LEU A 155 -7.29 17.63 23.52
CA LEU A 155 -6.18 16.84 22.99
C LEU A 155 -5.37 16.14 24.07
N GLU A 156 -5.17 16.79 25.23
CA GLU A 156 -4.46 16.20 26.36
C GLU A 156 -5.24 15.02 26.97
N VAL A 157 -6.57 15.14 27.09
CA VAL A 157 -7.43 14.04 27.54
C VAL A 157 -7.40 12.87 26.55
N GLU A 158 -7.51 13.14 25.24
CA GLU A 158 -7.38 12.13 24.19
C GLU A 158 -6.02 11.43 24.22
N LYS A 159 -4.94 12.20 24.40
CA LYS A 159 -3.56 11.69 24.53
C LYS A 159 -3.43 10.72 25.70
N ARG A 160 -3.91 11.11 26.89
CA ARG A 160 -3.92 10.23 28.08
C ARG A 160 -4.77 8.97 27.85
N GLY A 161 -5.90 9.10 27.15
CA GLY A 161 -6.73 7.96 26.76
C GLY A 161 -5.98 6.96 25.88
N MET A 162 -5.21 7.47 24.91
CA MET A 162 -4.36 6.64 24.04
C MET A 162 -3.22 5.96 24.79
N GLU A 163 -2.56 6.64 25.72
CA GLU A 163 -1.52 6.03 26.57
C GLU A 163 -2.08 4.87 27.42
N LYS A 164 -3.29 5.03 27.98
CA LYS A 164 -3.99 3.94 28.69
C LYS A 164 -4.35 2.77 27.78
N ARG A 165 -4.84 3.06 26.56
CA ARG A 165 -5.13 2.02 25.56
C ARG A 165 -3.86 1.24 25.20
N TYR A 166 -2.76 1.94 24.94
CA TYR A 166 -1.46 1.33 24.66
C TYR A 166 -0.99 0.41 25.80
N LYS A 167 -1.08 0.86 27.05
CA LYS A 167 -0.71 0.04 28.22
C LYS A 167 -1.51 -1.27 28.32
N ARG A 168 -2.79 -1.25 27.91
CA ARG A 168 -3.64 -2.45 27.88
C ARG A 168 -3.38 -3.37 26.68
N GLU A 169 -3.16 -2.80 25.50
CA GLU A 169 -2.97 -3.58 24.28
C GLU A 169 -1.56 -4.19 24.16
N ARG A 170 -0.56 -3.55 24.77
CA ARG A 170 0.83 -4.04 24.76
C ARG A 170 0.99 -5.51 25.17
N PRO A 171 0.51 -5.97 26.34
CA PRO A 171 0.64 -7.37 26.74
C PRO A 171 -0.11 -8.32 25.79
N ILE A 172 -1.24 -7.88 25.22
CA ILE A 172 -2.01 -8.68 24.26
C ILE A 172 -1.21 -8.88 22.98
N ILE A 173 -0.57 -7.82 22.48
CA ILE A 173 0.30 -7.91 21.31
C ILE A 173 1.50 -8.81 21.60
N GLU A 174 2.11 -8.68 22.76
CA GLU A 174 3.23 -9.55 23.17
C GLU A 174 2.81 -11.03 23.23
N LYS A 175 1.61 -11.33 23.73
CA LYS A 175 1.02 -12.67 23.71
C LYS A 175 0.78 -13.19 22.29
N LEU A 176 0.21 -12.37 21.40
CA LEU A 176 0.02 -12.76 19.98
C LEU A 176 1.35 -13.09 19.29
N ILE A 177 2.43 -12.36 19.62
CA ILE A 177 3.77 -12.64 19.09
C ILE A 177 4.32 -13.96 19.61
N GLN A 178 4.09 -14.29 20.88
CA GLN A 178 4.49 -15.57 21.47
C GLN A 178 3.74 -16.75 20.85
N GLU A 179 2.44 -16.57 20.56
CA GLU A 179 1.59 -17.55 19.87
C GLU A 179 1.84 -17.62 18.35
N MET A 180 2.86 -16.94 17.83
CA MET A 180 3.20 -16.85 16.40
C MET A 180 2.07 -16.31 15.50
N LYS A 181 1.08 -15.59 16.06
CA LYS A 181 -0.01 -14.92 15.32
C LYS A 181 0.46 -13.57 14.76
N PHE A 182 1.46 -13.61 13.88
CA PHE A 182 2.15 -12.40 13.41
C PHE A 182 1.25 -11.43 12.64
N SER A 183 0.33 -11.92 11.82
CA SER A 183 -0.59 -11.07 11.05
C SER A 183 -1.49 -10.21 11.95
N GLU A 184 -2.07 -10.81 12.98
CA GLU A 184 -2.90 -10.09 13.97
C GLU A 184 -2.07 -9.10 14.78
N ALA A 185 -0.87 -9.49 15.20
CA ALA A 185 0.04 -8.62 15.94
C ALA A 185 0.46 -7.39 15.10
N ILE A 186 0.78 -7.58 13.81
CA ILE A 186 1.14 -6.50 12.89
C ILE A 186 -0.03 -5.54 12.69
N LEU A 187 -1.26 -6.05 12.53
CA LEU A 187 -2.45 -5.22 12.35
C LEU A 187 -2.67 -4.32 13.58
N LYS A 188 -2.63 -4.89 14.79
CA LYS A 188 -2.76 -4.10 16.04
C LYS A 188 -1.64 -3.07 16.20
N LEU A 189 -0.40 -3.42 15.84
CA LEU A 189 0.72 -2.47 15.89
C LEU A 189 0.53 -1.31 14.90
N LYS A 190 0.00 -1.56 13.69
CA LYS A 190 -0.31 -0.51 12.72
C LYS A 190 -1.41 0.43 13.22
N ASP A 191 -2.43 -0.11 13.87
CA ASP A 191 -3.50 0.71 14.49
C ASP A 191 -2.95 1.62 15.58
N ILE A 192 -2.11 1.08 16.48
CA ILE A 192 -1.44 1.88 17.51
C ILE A 192 -0.56 2.94 16.87
N LYS A 193 0.24 2.60 15.85
CA LYS A 193 1.13 3.55 15.12
C LYS A 193 0.37 4.75 14.57
N ASN A 194 -0.75 4.48 13.90
CA ASN A 194 -1.58 5.53 13.30
C ASN A 194 -2.15 6.45 14.39
N ALA A 195 -2.61 5.87 15.49
CA ALA A 195 -3.14 6.63 16.61
C ALA A 195 -2.05 7.43 17.36
N SER A 196 -0.85 6.86 17.59
CA SER A 196 0.25 7.56 18.25
C SER A 196 0.85 8.68 17.40
N LYS A 197 0.83 8.55 16.06
CA LYS A 197 1.21 9.63 15.14
C LYS A 197 0.28 10.84 15.25
N LYS A 198 -1.04 10.62 15.41
CA LYS A 198 -2.03 11.70 15.57
C LYS A 198 -1.73 12.60 16.79
N TYR A 199 -1.19 12.04 17.87
CA TYR A 199 -0.95 12.75 19.14
C TYR A 199 0.53 13.02 19.44
N ASN A 200 1.43 12.83 18.46
CA ASN A 200 2.89 13.03 18.62
C ASN A 200 3.50 12.25 19.80
N LEU A 201 3.08 11.00 20.01
CA LEU A 201 3.59 10.11 21.06
C LEU A 201 4.88 9.41 20.60
N SER A 202 6.01 10.12 20.66
CA SER A 202 7.31 9.69 20.12
C SER A 202 7.80 8.35 20.69
N GLU A 203 7.68 8.15 21.99
CA GLU A 203 8.12 6.90 22.66
C GLU A 203 7.34 5.68 22.16
N ILE A 204 6.02 5.80 22.07
CA ILE A 204 5.14 4.74 21.56
C ILE A 204 5.46 4.47 20.09
N ASN A 205 5.60 5.52 19.28
CA ASN A 205 5.98 5.38 17.86
C ASN A 205 7.32 4.64 17.69
N SER A 206 8.33 4.98 18.49
CA SER A 206 9.64 4.33 18.47
C SER A 206 9.54 2.85 18.82
N TRP A 207 8.83 2.51 19.90
CA TRP A 207 8.62 1.12 20.30
C TRP A 207 7.86 0.32 19.23
N VAL A 208 6.78 0.89 18.68
CA VAL A 208 5.96 0.22 17.66
C VAL A 208 6.77 -0.04 16.39
N ASN A 209 7.52 0.94 15.90
CA ASN A 209 8.36 0.76 14.71
C ASN A 209 9.42 -0.33 14.93
N LYS A 210 10.15 -0.29 16.06
CA LYS A 210 11.14 -1.32 16.41
C LYS A 210 10.51 -2.72 16.46
N LYS A 211 9.28 -2.84 16.96
CA LYS A 211 8.56 -4.12 17.02
C LYS A 211 8.07 -4.57 15.64
N LEU A 212 7.51 -3.67 14.84
CA LEU A 212 7.08 -3.96 13.47
C LEU A 212 8.24 -4.48 12.63
N ASP A 213 9.38 -3.78 12.61
CA ASP A 213 10.55 -4.19 11.84
C ASP A 213 11.04 -5.58 12.26
N LYS A 214 11.04 -5.88 13.57
CA LYS A 214 11.43 -7.20 14.09
C LYS A 214 10.45 -8.30 13.66
N LEU A 215 9.15 -8.01 13.63
CA LEU A 215 8.12 -8.96 13.22
C LEU A 215 8.11 -9.20 11.71
N GLU A 216 8.26 -8.15 10.91
CA GLU A 216 8.31 -8.27 9.45
C GLU A 216 9.52 -9.11 9.02
N ARG A 217 10.69 -8.91 9.64
CA ARG A 217 11.87 -9.78 9.41
C ARG A 217 11.61 -11.24 9.79
N LYS A 218 10.93 -11.48 10.93
CA LYS A 218 10.59 -12.85 11.37
C LYS A 218 9.58 -13.51 10.42
N LYS A 219 8.54 -12.79 10.03
CA LYS A 219 7.52 -13.25 9.07
C LYS A 219 8.15 -13.63 7.75
N LEU A 220 9.00 -12.76 7.20
CA LEU A 220 9.74 -13.03 5.97
C LEU A 220 10.66 -14.26 6.10
N LYS A 221 11.33 -14.44 7.24
CA LYS A 221 12.16 -15.62 7.48
C LYS A 221 11.33 -16.90 7.47
N ILE A 222 10.16 -16.90 8.11
CA ILE A 222 9.25 -18.06 8.13
C ILE A 222 8.71 -18.33 6.72
N GLU A 223 8.28 -17.31 5.99
CA GLU A 223 7.81 -17.47 4.59
C GLU A 223 8.91 -18.01 3.65
N LYS A 224 10.18 -17.67 3.91
CA LYS A 224 11.32 -18.28 3.20
C LYS A 224 11.50 -19.75 3.56
N ILE A 225 11.47 -20.08 4.86
CA ILE A 225 11.55 -21.47 5.35
C ILE A 225 10.43 -22.32 4.73
N ASP A 226 9.18 -21.85 4.75
CA ASP A 226 8.04 -22.58 4.19
C ASP A 226 8.19 -22.83 2.68
N ARG A 227 8.73 -21.85 1.93
CA ARG A 227 9.04 -22.03 0.51
C ARG A 227 10.12 -23.09 0.27
N VAL A 228 11.17 -23.09 1.08
CA VAL A 228 12.21 -24.13 1.02
C VAL A 228 11.60 -25.49 1.33
N LYS A 229 10.83 -25.62 2.42
CA LYS A 229 10.17 -26.88 2.79
C LYS A 229 9.30 -27.41 1.65
N LYS A 230 8.49 -26.54 1.05
CA LYS A 230 7.63 -26.90 -0.09
C LYS A 230 8.45 -27.37 -1.29
N ALA A 231 9.49 -26.62 -1.68
CA ALA A 231 10.35 -26.99 -2.81
C ALA A 231 11.07 -28.33 -2.57
N VAL A 232 11.58 -28.56 -1.35
CA VAL A 232 12.23 -29.82 -0.96
C VAL A 232 11.27 -31.01 -1.07
N LEU A 233 10.04 -30.86 -0.57
CA LEU A 233 9.02 -31.92 -0.67
C LEU A 233 8.64 -32.20 -2.13
N GLU A 234 8.43 -31.16 -2.94
CA GLU A 234 8.04 -31.31 -4.35
C GLU A 234 9.15 -31.94 -5.21
N LEU A 235 10.41 -31.57 -4.97
CA LEU A 235 11.55 -32.08 -5.70
C LEU A 235 11.98 -33.47 -5.20
N GLY A 236 11.87 -33.74 -3.90
CA GLY A 236 12.25 -35.02 -3.29
C GLY A 236 11.41 -36.21 -3.81
N ILE A 237 10.19 -35.94 -4.28
CA ILE A 237 9.35 -36.94 -4.96
C ILE A 237 9.91 -37.30 -6.35
N LYS A 238 10.54 -36.34 -7.04
CA LYS A 238 10.97 -36.48 -8.44
C LYS A 238 12.41 -36.98 -8.55
N PHE A 239 13.27 -36.62 -7.60
CA PHE A 239 14.70 -36.85 -7.68
C PHE A 239 15.20 -37.56 -6.43
N ALA A 240 15.96 -38.65 -6.61
CA ALA A 240 16.60 -39.36 -5.50
C ALA A 240 17.72 -38.55 -4.84
N ARG A 241 18.30 -37.59 -5.56
CA ARG A 241 19.35 -36.69 -5.06
C ARG A 241 19.10 -35.28 -5.56
N LEU A 242 19.23 -34.30 -4.68
CA LEU A 242 19.10 -32.88 -4.99
C LEU A 242 20.32 -32.11 -4.51
N GLN A 243 20.81 -31.19 -5.34
CA GLN A 243 21.80 -30.21 -4.92
C GLN A 243 21.12 -29.00 -4.27
N ILE A 244 21.78 -28.39 -3.29
CA ILE A 244 21.25 -27.17 -2.64
C ILE A 244 21.09 -26.02 -3.65
N ALA A 245 21.90 -25.99 -4.71
CA ALA A 245 21.78 -25.01 -5.79
C ALA A 245 20.46 -25.15 -6.56
N GLU A 246 20.02 -26.37 -6.85
CA GLU A 246 18.75 -26.64 -7.54
C GLU A 246 17.56 -26.21 -6.66
N ILE A 247 17.63 -26.50 -5.35
CA ILE A 247 16.61 -26.05 -4.39
C ILE A 247 16.57 -24.51 -4.34
N SER A 248 17.74 -23.87 -4.29
CA SER A 248 17.89 -22.40 -4.29
C SER A 248 17.25 -21.77 -5.52
N GLU A 249 17.47 -22.34 -6.70
CA GLU A 249 16.91 -21.87 -7.97
C GLU A 249 15.38 -21.97 -7.98
N VAL A 250 14.84 -23.13 -7.59
CA VAL A 250 13.38 -23.37 -7.58
C VAL A 250 12.67 -22.49 -6.55
N CYS A 251 13.25 -22.27 -5.37
CA CYS A 251 12.64 -21.46 -4.33
C CYS A 251 12.90 -19.93 -4.47
N GLY A 252 13.86 -19.54 -5.33
CA GLY A 252 14.28 -18.15 -5.50
C GLY A 252 14.89 -17.54 -4.24
N ILE A 253 15.67 -18.31 -3.48
CA ILE A 253 16.30 -17.88 -2.22
C ILE A 253 17.80 -18.15 -2.28
N ASP A 254 18.61 -17.10 -2.38
CA ASP A 254 20.08 -17.21 -2.48
C ASP A 254 20.78 -17.56 -1.15
N ASP A 255 20.03 -17.57 -0.03
CA ASP A 255 20.58 -17.86 1.30
C ASP A 255 20.78 -19.37 1.49
N VAL A 256 21.92 -19.86 1.02
CA VAL A 256 22.32 -21.27 1.08
C VAL A 256 22.29 -21.82 2.51
N GLN A 257 22.71 -21.03 3.51
CA GLN A 257 22.73 -21.48 4.90
C GLN A 257 21.31 -21.71 5.42
N LEU A 258 20.38 -20.79 5.12
CA LEU A 258 18.98 -20.96 5.48
C LEU A 258 18.38 -22.24 4.87
N ILE A 259 18.73 -22.56 3.62
CA ILE A 259 18.26 -23.78 2.96
C ILE A 259 18.81 -25.02 3.67
N VAL A 260 20.12 -25.06 3.93
CA VAL A 260 20.78 -26.19 4.61
C VAL A 260 20.21 -26.39 6.02
N ASP A 261 20.06 -25.31 6.80
CA ASP A 261 19.49 -25.37 8.14
C ASP A 261 18.04 -25.89 8.11
N THR A 262 17.25 -25.45 7.12
CA THR A 262 15.85 -25.89 6.95
C THR A 262 15.79 -27.37 6.59
N VAL A 263 16.61 -27.83 5.65
CA VAL A 263 16.68 -29.23 5.23
C VAL A 263 17.10 -30.13 6.40
N ASN A 264 18.16 -29.75 7.13
CA ASN A 264 18.60 -30.51 8.30
C ASN A 264 17.50 -30.59 9.37
N ASN A 265 16.80 -29.48 9.62
CA ASN A 265 15.67 -29.47 10.54
C ASN A 265 14.54 -30.41 10.10
N MET A 266 14.23 -30.46 8.80
CA MET A 266 13.25 -31.41 8.26
C MET A 266 13.69 -32.86 8.45
N ILE A 267 14.98 -33.17 8.26
CA ILE A 267 15.54 -34.52 8.48
C ILE A 267 15.48 -34.89 9.97
N GLU A 268 15.92 -33.99 10.86
CA GLU A 268 15.92 -34.20 12.31
C GLU A 268 14.50 -34.42 12.86
N ASN A 269 13.52 -33.66 12.37
CA ASN A 269 12.12 -33.80 12.73
C ASN A 269 11.43 -35.00 12.07
N LYS A 270 12.13 -35.74 11.20
CA LYS A 270 11.57 -36.83 10.37
C LYS A 270 10.41 -36.37 9.48
N GLU A 271 10.45 -35.12 9.03
CA GLU A 271 9.53 -34.61 8.00
C GLU A 271 9.87 -35.19 6.63
N ILE A 272 11.16 -35.52 6.40
CA ILE A 272 11.65 -36.23 5.21
C ILE A 272 12.65 -37.31 5.61
N TYR A 273 12.67 -38.41 4.88
CA TYR A 273 13.69 -39.45 5.01
C TYR A 273 14.80 -39.18 4.00
N ALA A 274 15.88 -38.55 4.46
CA ALA A 274 17.01 -38.16 3.63
C ALA A 274 18.32 -38.04 4.43
N GLN A 275 19.45 -38.03 3.71
CA GLN A 275 20.78 -37.75 4.26
C GLN A 275 21.40 -36.53 3.55
N TYR A 276 21.86 -35.55 4.34
CA TYR A 276 22.60 -34.40 3.83
C TYR A 276 24.11 -34.69 3.74
N PHE A 277 24.69 -34.41 2.58
CA PHE A 277 26.12 -34.52 2.32
C PHE A 277 26.73 -33.13 2.19
N SER A 278 27.45 -32.68 3.23
CA SER A 278 28.06 -31.36 3.29
C SER A 278 29.16 -31.14 2.25
N SER A 279 29.91 -32.18 1.90
CA SER A 279 31.01 -32.13 0.90
C SER A 279 30.52 -31.74 -0.49
N THR A 280 29.39 -32.29 -0.92
CA THR A 280 28.79 -32.03 -2.23
C THR A 280 27.61 -31.05 -2.17
N LYS A 281 27.25 -30.57 -0.97
CA LYS A 281 26.04 -29.77 -0.71
C LYS A 281 24.82 -30.39 -1.40
N SER A 282 24.58 -31.67 -1.14
CA SER A 282 23.46 -32.40 -1.74
C SER A 282 22.69 -33.22 -0.70
N VAL A 283 21.40 -33.40 -0.93
CA VAL A 283 20.48 -34.22 -0.14
C VAL A 283 20.18 -35.48 -0.93
N ALA A 284 20.39 -36.66 -0.36
CA ALA A 284 19.94 -37.92 -0.95
C ALA A 284 18.70 -38.41 -0.20
N PHE A 285 17.61 -38.64 -0.92
CA PHE A 285 16.33 -39.09 -0.37
C PHE A 285 16.26 -40.61 -0.38
N ASP A 286 15.75 -41.18 0.71
CA ASP A 286 15.30 -42.56 0.72
C ASP A 286 13.87 -42.62 0.15
N GLN A 287 13.78 -42.75 -1.17
CA GLN A 287 12.51 -42.74 -1.87
C GLN A 287 11.59 -43.89 -1.44
N GLN A 288 12.15 -45.06 -1.11
CA GLN A 288 11.33 -46.21 -0.70
C GLN A 288 10.67 -45.94 0.65
N THR A 289 11.43 -45.47 1.64
CA THR A 289 10.87 -45.13 2.95
C THR A 289 9.83 -44.00 2.86
N ASN A 290 10.05 -43.01 1.99
CA ASN A 290 9.05 -41.95 1.75
C ASN A 290 7.76 -42.49 1.11
N ILE A 291 7.84 -43.42 0.16
CA ILE A 291 6.67 -44.07 -0.45
C ILE A 291 5.91 -44.91 0.59
N ASP A 292 6.62 -45.70 1.38
CA ASP A 292 6.04 -46.57 2.41
C ASP A 292 5.26 -45.76 3.46
N GLU A 293 5.77 -44.57 3.84
CA GLU A 293 5.10 -43.63 4.73
C GLU A 293 3.83 -43.04 4.12
N ILE A 294 3.87 -42.66 2.85
CA ILE A 294 2.68 -42.16 2.13
C ILE A 294 1.61 -43.26 2.07
N ASP A 295 1.99 -44.51 1.77
CA ASP A 295 1.08 -45.66 1.73
C ASP A 295 0.49 -45.98 3.12
N LYS A 296 1.29 -45.84 4.18
CA LYS A 296 0.83 -45.96 5.57
C LYS A 296 -0.15 -44.86 5.96
N LEU A 297 0.07 -43.62 5.53
CA LEU A 297 -0.86 -42.51 5.76
C LEU A 297 -2.17 -42.71 5.00
N MET A 298 -2.08 -43.14 3.75
CA MET A 298 -3.25 -43.42 2.91
C MET A 298 -4.08 -44.59 3.45
N SER A 299 -3.45 -45.65 3.93
CA SER A 299 -4.17 -46.76 4.58
C SER A 299 -4.85 -46.32 5.88
N THR A 300 -4.17 -45.53 6.72
CA THR A 300 -4.77 -44.97 7.95
C THR A 300 -5.98 -44.09 7.65
N TYR A 301 -5.92 -43.29 6.58
CA TYR A 301 -7.03 -42.43 6.16
C TYR A 301 -8.22 -43.26 5.65
N LYS A 302 -7.99 -44.29 4.84
CA LYS A 302 -9.04 -45.23 4.40
C LYS A 302 -9.74 -45.88 5.58
N ASP A 303 -8.97 -46.36 6.56
CA ASP A 303 -9.50 -46.93 7.80
C ASP A 303 -10.40 -45.94 8.58
N TRP A 304 -10.02 -44.65 8.60
CA TRP A 304 -10.80 -43.62 9.27
C TRP A 304 -12.11 -43.31 8.53
N GLU A 305 -12.07 -43.28 7.20
CA GLU A 305 -13.23 -43.08 6.34
C GLU A 305 -14.24 -44.22 6.49
N ASP A 306 -13.76 -45.47 6.45
CA ASP A 306 -14.57 -46.68 6.62
C ASP A 306 -15.21 -46.76 8.00
N LYS A 307 -14.51 -46.30 9.05
CA LYS A 307 -15.02 -46.28 10.43
C LYS A 307 -16.04 -45.15 10.70
N LYS A 308 -16.36 -44.28 9.73
CA LYS A 308 -17.32 -43.15 9.84
C LYS A 308 -17.13 -42.28 11.10
N VAL A 309 -15.91 -42.12 11.59
CA VAL A 309 -15.63 -41.53 12.93
C VAL A 309 -16.01 -40.04 13.06
N GLY A 310 -16.42 -39.37 11.98
CA GLY A 310 -16.75 -37.93 11.99
C GLY A 310 -18.14 -37.54 11.47
N LYS A 311 -19.05 -38.47 11.14
CA LYS A 311 -20.42 -38.13 10.71
C LYS A 311 -21.41 -38.25 11.87
N LYS A 312 -21.36 -37.30 12.81
CA LYS A 312 -22.44 -37.00 13.77
C LYS A 312 -22.63 -35.49 13.84
#